data_AF-A0A7K2MCU5-F1
#
_entry.id   AF-A0A7K2MCU5-F1
#
_cell.length_a   1.000
_cell.length_b   1.000
_cell.length_c   1.000
_cell.angle_alpha   90.00
_cell.angle_beta   90.00
_cell.angle_gamma   90.00
#
_symmetry.space_group_name_H-M   'P 1'
#
loop_
_entity.id
_entity.type
_entity.pdbx_description
1 polymer ?
#
loop_
_entity_poly.entity_id
_entity_poly.type
_entity_poly.pdbx_seq_one_letter_code
_entity_poly.pdbx_strand_id
1 'polypeptide(L)'
;MRGLRLCVAGVVAASALLTAPVTAQAAEQRGGPLTDLVDPFIGTQNEGNTYPGAAVPFGMVQLSPDTGHNTGYDYSQDHIRGFSLVHLSGVGCGLGGDLPVLPTTGDVTQTDYAKYAAGFSHDDESASPGYYRVGLDSGIEAELTASTRTGVQRYTFPATDKANVLLDAGQALHQMVSTKVEVLDNRTVRTAITGRGFCQDTLPYTVYTITRFDRPF
;
A
#
# COMPACT_ATOMS: atom_id res chain seq x y z
N MET A 1 34.95 61.82 -64.55
CA MET A 1 35.33 60.73 -63.62
C MET A 1 34.14 60.44 -62.72
N ARG A 2 33.71 59.16 -62.71
CA ARG A 2 32.94 58.43 -61.68
C ARG A 2 31.67 59.05 -61.07
N GLY A 3 30.55 58.34 -61.24
CA GLY A 3 29.40 58.45 -60.34
C GLY A 3 28.12 57.74 -60.78
N LEU A 4 28.20 56.48 -61.25
CA LEU A 4 27.01 55.66 -61.55
C LEU A 4 26.33 55.27 -60.22
N ARG A 5 25.11 55.75 -59.97
CA ARG A 5 24.28 55.33 -58.83
C ARG A 5 23.12 54.48 -59.34
N LEU A 6 23.21 53.18 -59.09
CA LEU A 6 22.18 52.18 -59.36
C LEU A 6 21.16 52.23 -58.20
N CYS A 7 19.92 52.64 -58.46
CA CYS A 7 18.82 52.54 -57.50
C CYS A 7 18.08 51.22 -57.75
N VAL A 8 18.33 50.22 -56.90
CA VAL A 8 17.55 48.98 -56.84
C VAL A 8 16.29 49.26 -56.04
N ALA A 9 15.13 49.26 -56.69
CA ALA A 9 13.83 49.31 -56.00
C ALA A 9 13.48 47.88 -55.53
N GLY A 10 13.62 47.64 -54.22
CA GLY A 10 13.26 46.38 -53.58
C GLY A 10 11.75 46.18 -53.52
N VAL A 11 11.26 45.05 -54.02
CA VAL A 11 9.88 44.61 -53.84
C VAL A 11 9.76 44.01 -52.42
N VAL A 12 9.04 44.68 -51.53
CA VAL A 12 8.69 44.15 -50.21
C VAL A 12 7.40 43.33 -50.38
N ALA A 13 7.55 42.00 -50.47
CA ALA A 13 6.40 41.08 -50.39
C ALA A 13 6.02 40.90 -48.90
N ALA A 14 4.97 41.59 -48.46
CA ALA A 14 4.40 41.41 -47.14
C ALA A 14 3.72 40.02 -47.06
N SER A 15 4.41 39.04 -46.52
CA SER A 15 3.85 37.72 -46.21
C SER A 15 3.01 37.84 -44.93
N ALA A 16 1.69 37.93 -45.09
CA ALA A 16 0.76 37.88 -43.97
C ALA A 16 0.76 36.46 -43.40
N LEU A 17 1.53 36.24 -42.33
CA LEU A 17 1.44 35.06 -41.49
C LEU A 17 0.09 35.11 -40.76
N LEU A 18 -0.92 34.44 -41.33
CA LEU A 18 -2.15 34.12 -40.65
C LEU A 18 -1.85 33.15 -39.51
N THR A 19 -1.62 33.69 -38.31
CA THR A 19 -1.59 32.92 -37.08
C THR A 19 -3.01 32.43 -36.80
N ALA A 20 -3.35 31.22 -37.23
CA ALA A 20 -4.56 30.56 -36.79
C ALA A 20 -4.53 30.44 -35.25
N PRO A 21 -5.60 30.81 -34.53
CA PRO A 21 -5.64 30.60 -33.10
C PRO A 21 -5.58 29.10 -32.85
N VAL A 22 -4.57 28.66 -32.11
CA VAL A 22 -4.56 27.31 -31.53
C VAL A 22 -5.69 27.30 -30.51
N THR A 23 -6.86 26.83 -30.92
CA THR A 23 -7.93 26.49 -29.99
C THR A 23 -7.41 25.37 -29.11
N ALA A 24 -7.13 25.67 -27.84
CA ALA A 24 -6.85 24.67 -26.85
C ALA A 24 -8.06 23.72 -26.78
N GLN A 25 -7.89 22.52 -27.34
CA GLN A 25 -8.88 21.47 -27.23
C GLN A 25 -8.96 21.12 -25.74
N ALA A 26 -10.11 21.40 -25.11
CA ALA A 26 -10.35 20.93 -23.75
C ALA A 26 -10.16 19.41 -23.74
N ALA A 27 -9.35 18.90 -22.82
CA ALA A 27 -9.16 17.47 -22.66
C ALA A 27 -10.55 16.82 -22.54
N GLU A 28 -10.82 15.80 -23.36
CA GLU A 28 -12.05 15.03 -23.24
C GLU A 28 -12.21 14.60 -21.78
N GLN A 29 -13.37 14.88 -21.19
CA GLN A 29 -13.72 14.32 -19.89
C GLN A 29 -13.67 12.80 -20.04
N ARG A 30 -12.67 12.16 -19.44
CA ARG A 30 -12.64 10.70 -19.32
C ARG A 30 -13.89 10.28 -18.57
N GLY A 31 -14.82 9.63 -19.27
CA GLY A 31 -16.02 9.08 -18.66
C GLY A 31 -15.65 7.87 -17.81
N GLY A 32 -15.67 8.04 -16.49
CA GLY A 32 -15.37 6.98 -15.51
C GLY A 32 -15.25 7.53 -14.08
N PRO A 33 -15.34 6.68 -13.05
CA PRO A 33 -15.00 7.05 -11.69
C PRO A 33 -13.57 7.61 -11.59
N LEU A 34 -13.39 8.70 -10.84
CA LEU A 34 -12.06 9.30 -10.64
C LEU A 34 -11.08 8.37 -9.89
N THR A 35 -11.61 7.40 -9.15
CA THR A 35 -10.82 6.37 -8.48
C THR A 35 -10.01 5.51 -9.45
N ASP A 36 -10.48 5.37 -10.69
CA ASP A 36 -9.82 4.55 -11.73
C ASP A 36 -8.53 5.22 -12.24
N LEU A 37 -8.29 6.48 -11.87
CA LEU A 37 -7.05 7.21 -12.18
C LEU A 37 -5.97 7.02 -11.11
N VAL A 38 -6.29 6.36 -9.99
CA VAL A 38 -5.36 6.17 -8.88
C VAL A 38 -4.71 4.80 -9.01
N ASP A 39 -3.38 4.79 -9.07
CA ASP A 39 -2.56 3.60 -8.98
C ASP A 39 -1.81 3.60 -7.62
N PRO A 40 -2.25 2.78 -6.64
CA PRO A 40 -1.61 2.70 -5.33
C PRO A 40 -0.18 2.15 -5.34
N PHE A 41 0.27 1.52 -6.44
CA PHE A 41 1.64 1.03 -6.54
C PHE A 41 2.65 2.13 -6.87
N ILE A 42 2.20 3.31 -7.34
CA ILE A 42 3.10 4.43 -7.58
C ILE A 42 3.76 4.87 -6.25
N GLY A 43 5.09 4.83 -6.23
CA GLY A 43 5.91 5.16 -5.05
C GLY A 43 6.20 3.99 -4.11
N THR A 44 5.77 2.77 -4.45
CA THR A 44 6.03 1.57 -3.64
C THR A 44 7.39 0.93 -3.93
N GLN A 45 8.14 1.45 -4.90
CA GLN A 45 9.51 1.02 -5.20
C GLN A 45 10.49 2.19 -5.00
N ASN A 46 11.73 1.89 -4.60
CA ASN A 46 12.77 2.89 -4.34
C ASN A 46 12.34 3.89 -3.25
N GLU A 47 12.65 5.18 -3.41
CA GLU A 47 12.54 6.21 -2.36
C GLU A 47 11.14 6.82 -2.20
N GLY A 48 10.10 6.23 -2.80
CA GLY A 48 8.73 6.73 -2.63
C GLY A 48 8.16 6.39 -1.25
N ASN A 49 8.49 5.20 -0.72
CA ASN A 49 8.10 4.70 0.59
C ASN A 49 6.58 4.78 0.84
N THR A 50 5.77 4.55 -0.20
CA THR A 50 4.31 4.43 -0.08
C THR A 50 3.91 2.97 0.19
N TYR A 51 2.62 2.70 0.33
CA TYR A 51 2.08 1.36 0.49
C TYR A 51 0.82 1.19 -0.38
N PRO A 52 0.55 -0.02 -0.92
CA PRO A 52 -0.58 -0.24 -1.83
C PRO A 52 -1.89 -0.59 -1.11
N GLY A 53 -1.86 -0.75 0.22
CA GLY A 53 -2.97 -1.20 1.03
C GLY A 53 -4.21 -0.29 1.05
N ALA A 54 -5.27 -0.83 1.63
CA ALA A 54 -6.57 -0.18 1.73
C ALA A 54 -6.60 0.93 2.80
N ALA A 55 -6.99 2.13 2.38
CA ALA A 55 -7.30 3.25 3.27
C ALA A 55 -8.43 4.11 2.67
N VAL A 56 -9.24 4.71 3.55
CA VAL A 56 -10.10 5.84 3.19
C VAL A 56 -9.34 7.16 3.35
N PRO A 57 -9.76 8.27 2.71
CA PRO A 57 -9.12 9.56 2.93
C PRO A 57 -9.02 9.91 4.42
N PHE A 58 -7.79 10.14 4.89
CA PHE A 58 -7.47 10.45 6.29
C PHE A 58 -7.88 9.36 7.30
N GLY A 59 -8.01 8.11 6.86
CA GLY A 59 -8.26 6.97 7.72
C GLY A 59 -7.09 6.69 8.66
N MET A 60 -7.40 6.29 9.90
CA MET A 60 -6.43 5.85 10.91
C MET A 60 -5.91 4.43 10.62
N VAL A 61 -6.74 3.58 10.02
CA VAL A 61 -6.32 2.26 9.53
C VAL A 61 -5.87 2.39 8.09
N GLN A 62 -4.67 1.89 7.83
CA GLN A 62 -4.08 1.77 6.51
C GLN A 62 -3.65 0.32 6.36
N LEU A 63 -4.59 -0.54 5.98
CA LEU A 63 -4.43 -1.99 6.04
C LEU A 63 -3.70 -2.48 4.79
N SER A 64 -2.44 -2.91 4.95
CA SER A 64 -1.52 -3.14 3.82
C SER A 64 -0.67 -4.40 4.01
N PRO A 65 -0.18 -5.04 2.91
CA PRO A 65 0.89 -6.03 2.98
C PRO A 65 2.20 -5.48 3.56
N ASP A 66 2.89 -6.33 4.31
CA ASP A 66 4.26 -6.15 4.76
C ASP A 66 5.20 -7.09 4.01
N THR A 67 6.16 -6.56 3.27
CA THR A 67 7.26 -7.32 2.63
C THR A 67 8.59 -7.21 3.37
N GLY A 68 8.68 -6.35 4.40
CA GLY A 68 9.89 -6.16 5.21
C GLY A 68 10.57 -4.80 5.04
N HIS A 69 10.02 -3.93 4.18
CA HIS A 69 10.44 -2.54 4.03
C HIS A 69 10.08 -1.69 5.26
N ASN A 70 10.72 -0.53 5.46
CA ASN A 70 10.48 0.31 6.64
C ASN A 70 9.05 0.90 6.70
N THR A 71 8.38 1.07 5.56
CA THR A 71 6.97 1.49 5.43
C THR A 71 6.01 0.33 5.18
N GLY A 72 6.46 -0.91 5.41
CA GLY A 72 5.70 -2.13 5.22
C GLY A 72 6.03 -2.81 3.91
N TYR A 73 5.89 -2.09 2.78
CA TYR A 73 5.94 -2.68 1.44
C TYR A 73 7.07 -2.09 0.56
N ASP A 74 7.66 -2.95 -0.27
CA ASP A 74 8.59 -2.64 -1.35
C ASP A 74 8.25 -3.54 -2.54
N TYR A 75 7.93 -2.95 -3.68
CA TYR A 75 7.54 -3.62 -4.94
C TYR A 75 8.64 -4.52 -5.52
N SER A 76 9.88 -4.43 -5.05
CA SER A 76 10.95 -5.36 -5.49
C SER A 76 10.94 -6.69 -4.73
N GLN A 77 10.15 -6.81 -3.68
CA GLN A 77 10.05 -8.01 -2.84
C GLN A 77 8.93 -8.92 -3.31
N ASP A 78 9.14 -10.23 -3.16
CA ASP A 78 8.27 -11.30 -3.62
C ASP A 78 7.68 -12.13 -2.46
N HIS A 79 7.86 -11.68 -1.21
CA HIS A 79 7.35 -12.35 -0.02
C HIS A 79 6.58 -11.38 0.88
N ILE A 80 5.40 -11.80 1.34
CA ILE A 80 4.58 -11.09 2.33
C ILE A 80 4.69 -11.80 3.68
N ARG A 81 5.11 -11.06 4.70
CA ARG A 81 5.19 -11.53 6.10
C ARG A 81 3.95 -11.17 6.93
N GLY A 82 2.91 -10.65 6.30
CA GLY A 82 1.62 -10.37 6.92
C GLY A 82 0.94 -9.13 6.38
N PHE A 83 -0.28 -8.89 6.85
CA PHE A 83 -1.08 -7.73 6.56
C PHE A 83 -1.37 -6.98 7.86
N SER A 84 -0.76 -5.82 8.04
CA SER A 84 -0.81 -5.05 9.29
C SER A 84 -1.65 -3.78 9.18
N LEU A 85 -1.99 -3.20 10.33
CA LEU A 85 -3.15 -2.30 10.46
C LEU A 85 -2.86 -0.82 10.16
N VAL A 86 -1.62 -0.37 10.38
CA VAL A 86 -1.26 1.06 10.39
C VAL A 86 0.05 1.25 9.64
N HIS A 87 0.07 2.15 8.68
CA HIS A 87 1.25 2.44 7.86
C HIS A 87 1.43 3.94 7.65
N LEU A 88 2.69 4.37 7.61
CA LEU A 88 3.06 5.74 7.29
C LEU A 88 3.53 5.81 5.84
N SER A 89 3.01 6.78 5.09
CA SER A 89 3.31 6.96 3.66
C SER A 89 4.38 8.04 3.47
N GLY A 90 5.43 7.73 2.71
CA GLY A 90 6.45 8.69 2.29
C GLY A 90 7.47 9.06 3.36
N VAL A 91 7.60 8.24 4.41
CA VAL A 91 8.58 8.46 5.49
C VAL A 91 9.86 7.68 5.23
N GLY A 92 11.00 8.19 5.72
CA GLY A 92 12.31 7.53 5.59
C GLY A 92 12.64 6.54 6.73
N CYS A 93 11.70 6.30 7.65
CA CYS A 93 11.93 5.52 8.85
C CYS A 93 10.67 4.74 9.26
N GLY A 94 10.87 3.64 9.99
CA GLY A 94 9.79 2.72 10.34
C GLY A 94 8.95 3.17 11.53
N LEU A 95 7.63 3.05 11.39
CA LEU A 95 6.61 3.12 12.43
C LEU A 95 5.34 2.44 11.93
N GLY A 96 4.51 1.95 12.84
CA GLY A 96 3.36 1.14 12.49
C GLY A 96 3.73 -0.29 12.14
N GLY A 97 3.01 -0.86 11.19
CA GLY A 97 2.97 -2.27 10.86
C GLY A 97 2.60 -3.15 12.05
N ASP A 98 1.86 -2.59 13.01
CA ASP A 98 1.39 -3.28 14.20
C ASP A 98 0.41 -4.41 13.84
N LEU A 99 0.57 -5.55 14.52
CA LEU A 99 -0.29 -6.74 14.40
C LEU A 99 -0.45 -7.25 12.97
N PRO A 100 0.63 -7.65 12.28
CA PRO A 100 0.52 -8.32 11.00
C PRO A 100 -0.25 -9.63 11.15
N VAL A 101 -1.17 -9.83 10.21
CA VAL A 101 -2.00 -11.03 10.11
C VAL A 101 -1.63 -11.78 8.84
N LEU A 102 -1.40 -13.10 8.92
CA LEU A 102 -1.11 -13.91 7.74
C LEU A 102 -1.96 -15.20 7.71
N PRO A 103 -2.73 -15.46 6.65
CA PRO A 103 -3.41 -16.74 6.49
C PRO A 103 -2.42 -17.81 6.02
N THR A 104 -2.50 -19.01 6.58
CA THR A 104 -1.63 -20.14 6.21
C THR A 104 -2.40 -21.45 6.16
N THR A 105 -1.83 -22.45 5.50
CA THR A 105 -2.33 -23.83 5.51
C THR A 105 -1.32 -24.78 6.13
N GLY A 106 -1.79 -25.88 6.72
CA GLY A 106 -0.93 -26.92 7.28
C GLY A 106 -0.58 -26.67 8.75
N ASP A 107 0.46 -27.36 9.23
CA ASP A 107 0.87 -27.25 10.63
C ASP A 107 1.67 -25.97 10.87
N VAL A 108 1.33 -25.24 11.93
CA VAL A 108 2.08 -24.04 12.36
C VAL A 108 3.25 -24.49 13.24
N THR A 109 4.43 -24.62 12.64
CA THR A 109 5.62 -25.17 13.32
C THR A 109 6.63 -24.11 13.76
N GLN A 110 6.44 -22.85 13.40
CA GLN A 110 7.32 -21.74 13.73
C GLN A 110 6.56 -20.42 13.76
N THR A 111 7.16 -19.41 14.41
CA THR A 111 6.67 -18.02 14.50
C THR A 111 7.70 -17.03 13.98
N ASP A 112 8.65 -17.49 13.17
CA ASP A 112 9.71 -16.70 12.57
C ASP A 112 9.25 -16.24 11.19
N TYR A 113 8.98 -14.95 11.05
CA TYR A 113 8.44 -14.38 9.81
C TYR A 113 9.36 -14.57 8.61
N ALA A 114 10.67 -14.74 8.81
CA ALA A 114 11.59 -15.08 7.72
C ALA A 114 11.34 -16.48 7.14
N LYS A 115 10.58 -17.32 7.85
CA LYS A 115 10.23 -18.68 7.44
C LYS A 115 8.76 -18.84 7.08
N TYR A 116 7.83 -18.08 7.68
CA TYR A 116 6.40 -18.23 7.38
C TYR A 116 5.92 -17.30 6.27
N ALA A 117 6.74 -16.31 5.87
CA ALA A 117 6.35 -15.38 4.82
C ALA A 117 5.89 -16.13 3.57
N ALA A 118 4.78 -15.66 3.00
CA ALA A 118 4.16 -16.27 1.84
C ALA A 118 4.69 -15.61 0.57
N GLY A 119 5.15 -16.41 -0.39
CA GLY A 119 5.46 -15.94 -1.72
C GLY A 119 4.23 -15.39 -2.43
N PHE A 120 4.41 -14.42 -3.32
CA PHE A 120 3.38 -13.86 -4.18
C PHE A 120 4.00 -13.33 -5.49
N SER A 121 3.16 -12.97 -6.46
CA SER A 121 3.58 -12.29 -7.69
C SER A 121 2.70 -11.06 -7.95
N HIS A 122 3.30 -9.99 -8.48
CA HIS A 122 2.57 -8.81 -8.92
C HIS A 122 1.57 -9.11 -10.06
N ASP A 123 1.78 -10.20 -10.81
CA ASP A 123 0.81 -10.64 -11.83
C ASP A 123 -0.55 -11.06 -11.22
N ASP A 124 -0.55 -11.44 -9.93
CA ASP A 124 -1.74 -11.81 -9.16
C ASP A 124 -1.98 -10.86 -7.98
N GLU A 125 -1.54 -9.61 -8.11
CA GLU A 125 -1.71 -8.53 -7.13
C GLU A 125 -2.46 -7.35 -7.76
N SER A 126 -3.34 -6.72 -6.98
CA SER A 126 -4.11 -5.57 -7.44
C SER A 126 -4.46 -4.65 -6.28
N ALA A 127 -4.49 -3.35 -6.56
CA ALA A 127 -4.82 -2.32 -5.58
C ALA A 127 -5.67 -1.22 -6.23
N SER A 128 -6.58 -0.65 -5.45
CA SER A 128 -7.37 0.52 -5.81
C SER A 128 -7.74 1.31 -4.55
N PRO A 129 -8.24 2.56 -4.65
CA PRO A 129 -8.61 3.33 -3.47
C PRO A 129 -9.57 2.56 -2.53
N GLY A 130 -9.09 2.26 -1.32
CA GLY A 130 -9.85 1.54 -0.29
C GLY A 130 -9.85 0.02 -0.41
N TYR A 131 -9.11 -0.58 -1.35
CA TYR A 131 -9.09 -2.02 -1.56
C TYR A 131 -7.73 -2.56 -2.04
N TYR A 132 -7.33 -3.70 -1.53
CA TYR A 132 -6.14 -4.43 -1.96
C TYR A 132 -6.46 -5.93 -2.05
N ARG A 133 -5.88 -6.62 -3.05
CA ARG A 133 -6.03 -8.07 -3.24
C ARG A 133 -4.75 -8.70 -3.77
N VAL A 134 -4.37 -9.84 -3.21
CA VAL A 134 -3.22 -10.63 -3.66
C VAL A 134 -3.51 -12.13 -3.55
N GLY A 135 -3.07 -12.89 -4.56
CA GLY A 135 -2.94 -14.34 -4.44
C GLY A 135 -1.58 -14.72 -3.87
N LEU A 136 -1.59 -15.56 -2.83
CA LEU A 136 -0.40 -16.13 -2.24
C LEU A 136 -0.05 -17.47 -2.91
N ASP A 137 1.23 -17.80 -3.00
CA ASP A 137 1.72 -19.07 -3.58
C ASP A 137 1.16 -20.32 -2.87
N SER A 138 0.67 -20.16 -1.64
CA SER A 138 -0.06 -21.19 -0.88
C SER A 138 -1.45 -21.53 -1.47
N GLY A 139 -1.90 -20.78 -2.48
CA GLY A 139 -3.23 -20.89 -3.07
C GLY A 139 -4.31 -20.14 -2.29
N ILE A 140 -3.93 -19.32 -1.30
CA ILE A 140 -4.86 -18.47 -0.54
C ILE A 140 -4.96 -17.11 -1.24
N GLU A 141 -6.18 -16.65 -1.48
CA GLU A 141 -6.41 -15.24 -1.87
C GLU A 141 -6.67 -14.40 -0.62
N ALA A 142 -5.99 -13.26 -0.52
CA ALA A 142 -6.18 -12.28 0.54
C ALA A 142 -6.73 -10.97 -0.02
N GLU A 143 -7.80 -10.47 0.59
CA GLU A 143 -8.49 -9.24 0.21
C GLU A 143 -8.63 -8.34 1.44
N LEU A 144 -8.29 -7.06 1.28
CA LEU A 144 -8.24 -6.07 2.36
C LEU A 144 -9.09 -4.86 2.00
N THR A 145 -9.87 -4.37 2.95
CA THR A 145 -10.56 -3.08 2.86
C THR A 145 -10.51 -2.36 4.21
N ALA A 146 -10.62 -1.04 4.21
CA ALA A 146 -10.60 -0.27 5.45
C ALA A 146 -11.69 0.80 5.48
N SER A 147 -12.13 1.13 6.69
CA SER A 147 -12.87 2.34 7.04
C SER A 147 -11.94 3.30 7.80
N THR A 148 -12.50 4.37 8.38
CA THR A 148 -11.72 5.33 9.17
C THR A 148 -10.94 4.70 10.32
N ARG A 149 -11.43 3.63 10.97
CA ARG A 149 -10.78 3.02 12.16
C ARG A 149 -10.89 1.49 12.23
N THR A 150 -11.37 0.84 11.17
CA THR A 150 -11.59 -0.62 11.15
C THR A 150 -11.16 -1.16 9.81
N GLY A 151 -10.30 -2.17 9.81
CA GLY A 151 -9.96 -2.98 8.65
C GLY A 151 -10.80 -4.25 8.60
N VAL A 152 -11.04 -4.76 7.40
CA VAL A 152 -11.65 -6.07 7.16
C VAL A 152 -10.72 -6.84 6.23
N GLN A 153 -10.41 -8.07 6.63
CA GLN A 153 -9.62 -9.01 5.84
C GLN A 153 -10.52 -10.17 5.45
N ARG A 154 -10.50 -10.56 4.17
CA ARG A 154 -11.16 -11.75 3.66
C ARG A 154 -10.10 -12.67 3.08
N TYR A 155 -10.16 -13.94 3.48
CA TYR A 155 -9.24 -14.96 3.00
C TYR A 155 -10.02 -16.09 2.34
N THR A 156 -9.73 -16.35 1.07
CA THR A 156 -10.28 -17.49 0.34
C THR A 156 -9.24 -18.60 0.36
N PHE A 157 -9.46 -19.61 1.21
CA PHE A 157 -8.55 -20.74 1.35
C PHE A 157 -8.80 -21.80 0.27
N PRO A 158 -7.76 -22.54 -0.17
CA PRO A 158 -7.96 -23.78 -0.90
C PRO A 158 -8.63 -24.83 0.01
N ALA A 159 -9.14 -25.91 -0.58
CA ALA A 159 -9.72 -27.00 0.20
C ALA A 159 -8.66 -27.63 1.12
N THR A 160 -8.84 -27.50 2.44
CA THR A 160 -7.92 -28.01 3.45
C THR A 160 -8.65 -28.28 4.77
N ASP A 161 -8.13 -29.19 5.57
CA ASP A 161 -8.53 -29.44 6.96
C ASP A 161 -7.71 -28.62 7.98
N LYS A 162 -6.68 -27.90 7.52
CA LYS A 162 -5.74 -27.14 8.36
C LYS A 162 -5.59 -25.71 7.85
N ALA A 163 -6.66 -24.92 7.92
CA ALA A 163 -6.61 -23.48 7.65
C ALA A 163 -6.29 -22.72 8.94
N ASN A 164 -5.31 -21.83 8.90
CA ASN A 164 -4.90 -21.01 10.04
C ASN A 164 -4.89 -19.53 9.65
N VAL A 165 -5.04 -18.67 10.66
CA VAL A 165 -4.80 -17.23 10.55
C VAL A 165 -3.85 -16.84 11.70
N LEU A 166 -2.62 -16.47 11.35
CA LEU A 166 -1.58 -16.10 12.30
C LEU A 166 -1.73 -14.62 12.66
N LEU A 167 -1.85 -14.31 13.95
CA LEU A 167 -1.83 -12.94 14.48
C LEU A 167 -0.49 -12.75 15.19
N ASP A 168 0.44 -12.06 14.55
CA ASP A 168 1.76 -11.85 15.13
C ASP A 168 1.78 -10.55 15.96
N ALA A 169 1.35 -10.65 17.21
CA ALA A 169 1.39 -9.52 18.14
C ALA A 169 2.82 -9.10 18.49
N GLY A 170 3.84 -9.92 18.17
CA GLY A 170 5.25 -9.71 18.45
C GLY A 170 6.02 -8.99 17.34
N GLN A 171 5.35 -8.64 16.24
CA GLN A 171 5.95 -8.03 15.06
C GLN A 171 5.39 -6.63 14.81
N ALA A 172 6.28 -5.72 14.42
CA ALA A 172 5.97 -4.37 13.95
C ALA A 172 7.10 -3.84 13.05
N LEU A 173 6.95 -2.62 12.52
CA LEU A 173 7.98 -1.88 11.76
C LEU A 173 8.86 -1.00 12.66
N HIS A 174 8.60 -1.01 13.96
CA HIS A 174 9.31 -0.23 14.97
C HIS A 174 9.78 -1.11 16.13
N GLN A 175 10.50 -0.50 17.07
CA GLN A 175 10.89 -1.17 18.28
C GLN A 175 9.64 -1.46 19.14
N MET A 176 9.46 -2.72 19.49
CA MET A 176 8.40 -3.18 20.37
C MET A 176 8.85 -3.12 21.83
N VAL A 177 7.99 -2.63 22.71
CA VAL A 177 8.24 -2.50 24.15
C VAL A 177 7.50 -3.58 24.93
N SER A 178 6.20 -3.75 24.66
CA SER A 178 5.38 -4.77 25.31
C SER A 178 4.15 -5.12 24.50
N THR A 179 3.67 -6.33 24.68
CA THR A 179 2.49 -6.86 24.00
C THR A 179 1.61 -7.59 24.98
N LYS A 180 0.30 -7.44 24.86
CA LYS A 180 -0.68 -8.24 25.58
C LYS A 180 -1.68 -8.81 24.59
N VAL A 181 -1.93 -10.12 24.68
CA VAL A 181 -2.95 -10.82 23.88
C VAL A 181 -3.93 -11.47 24.85
N GLU A 182 -5.23 -11.25 24.63
CA GLU A 182 -6.31 -11.80 25.42
C GLU A 182 -7.36 -12.43 24.50
N VAL A 183 -7.56 -13.74 24.62
CA VAL A 183 -8.68 -14.43 23.96
C VAL A 183 -9.94 -14.19 24.77
N LEU A 184 -10.90 -13.44 24.21
CA LEU A 184 -12.11 -13.01 24.94
C LEU A 184 -13.24 -14.04 24.84
N ASP A 185 -13.35 -14.70 23.69
CA ASP A 185 -14.32 -15.76 23.38
C ASP A 185 -13.81 -16.59 22.21
N ASN A 186 -14.60 -17.55 21.71
CA ASN A 186 -14.22 -18.47 20.62
C ASN A 186 -14.03 -17.82 19.23
N ARG A 187 -14.16 -16.49 19.11
CA ARG A 187 -14.02 -15.72 17.86
C ARG A 187 -13.31 -14.38 18.03
N THR A 188 -12.94 -13.98 19.23
CA THR A 188 -12.52 -12.61 19.50
C THR A 188 -11.20 -12.59 20.27
N VAL A 189 -10.22 -11.88 19.70
CA VAL A 189 -8.91 -11.64 20.31
C VAL A 189 -8.74 -10.14 20.53
N ARG A 190 -8.34 -9.75 21.74
CA ARG A 190 -7.90 -8.39 22.06
C ARG A 190 -6.39 -8.34 22.09
N THR A 191 -5.82 -7.31 21.48
CA THR A 191 -4.37 -7.10 21.49
C THR A 191 -4.06 -5.66 21.93
N ALA A 192 -2.99 -5.50 22.72
CA ALA A 192 -2.39 -4.22 23.03
C ALA A 192 -0.90 -4.29 22.71
N ILE A 193 -0.42 -3.43 21.80
CA ILE A 193 0.97 -3.39 21.33
C ILE A 193 1.53 -2.03 21.69
N THR A 194 2.59 -2.01 22.49
CA THR A 194 3.29 -0.78 22.87
C THR A 194 4.60 -0.70 22.09
N GLY A 195 4.75 0.38 21.34
CA GLY A 195 5.87 0.65 20.46
C GLY A 195 6.55 1.99 20.74
N ARG A 196 7.74 2.18 20.18
CA ARG A 196 8.45 3.47 20.12
C ARG A 196 9.47 3.49 18.98
N GLY A 197 10.05 4.66 18.72
CA GLY A 197 11.27 4.77 17.90
C GLY A 197 11.06 5.27 16.47
N PHE A 198 10.16 6.22 16.26
CA PHE A 198 10.00 6.83 14.94
C PHE A 198 11.18 7.74 14.58
N CYS A 199 11.98 7.33 13.58
CA CYS A 199 13.20 7.99 13.07
C CYS A 199 14.31 8.16 14.12
N GLN A 200 13.99 8.87 15.18
CA GLN A 200 14.76 8.99 16.41
C GLN A 200 14.01 8.21 17.50
N ASP A 201 14.19 8.61 18.75
CA ASP A 201 13.38 8.08 19.84
C ASP A 201 12.10 8.90 20.03
N THR A 202 10.99 8.20 20.28
CA THR A 202 9.71 8.80 20.63
C THR A 202 9.25 8.29 22.00
N LEU A 203 8.31 9.01 22.60
CA LEU A 203 7.58 8.47 23.75
C LEU A 203 6.85 7.19 23.31
N PRO A 204 6.77 6.16 24.18
CA PRO A 204 6.00 4.98 23.87
C PRO A 204 4.53 5.32 23.59
N TYR A 205 3.95 4.66 22.60
CA TYR A 205 2.53 4.68 22.31
C TYR A 205 1.97 3.27 22.34
N THR A 206 0.67 3.11 22.57
CA THR A 206 0.00 1.82 22.59
C THR A 206 -1.13 1.79 21.56
N VAL A 207 -1.10 0.79 20.68
CA VAL A 207 -2.21 0.45 19.78
C VAL A 207 -3.06 -0.62 20.46
N TYR A 208 -4.37 -0.38 20.53
CA TYR A 208 -5.35 -1.33 21.04
C TYR A 208 -6.22 -1.84 19.91
N THR A 209 -6.39 -3.15 19.81
CA THR A 209 -7.18 -3.79 18.75
C THR A 209 -8.16 -4.81 19.31
N ILE A 210 -9.24 -5.04 18.56
CA ILE A 210 -10.15 -6.17 18.71
C ILE A 210 -10.24 -6.83 17.34
N THR A 211 -9.72 -8.05 17.22
CA THR A 211 -9.86 -8.88 16.02
C THR A 211 -10.98 -9.87 16.25
N ARG A 212 -11.98 -9.87 15.35
CA ARG A 212 -13.10 -10.80 15.39
C ARG A 212 -13.16 -11.62 14.12
N PHE A 213 -13.24 -12.94 14.27
CA PHE A 213 -13.38 -13.88 13.17
C PHE A 213 -14.86 -14.18 12.88
N ASP A 214 -15.17 -14.44 11.62
CA ASP A 214 -16.48 -14.91 11.18
C ASP A 214 -16.67 -16.42 11.45
N ARG A 215 -15.57 -17.15 11.67
CA ARG A 215 -15.52 -18.56 12.08
C ARG A 215 -14.93 -18.72 13.49
N PRO A 216 -15.43 -19.67 14.30
CA PRO A 216 -14.79 -19.99 15.57
C PRO A 216 -13.44 -20.70 15.34
N PHE A 217 -12.50 -20.50 16.26
CA PHE A 217 -11.26 -21.28 16.32
C PHE A 217 -11.43 -22.58 17.12
#